data_AF-A0AA46Y7R3-F1
#
_entry.id   AF-A0AA46Y7R3-F1
#
_cell.length_a   1.000
_cell.length_b   1.000
_cell.length_c   1.000
_cell.angle_alpha   90.00
_cell.angle_beta   90.00
_cell.angle_gamma   90.00
#
_symmetry.space_group_name_H-M   'P 1'
#
loop_
_entity.id
_entity.type
_entity.pdbx_description
1 polymer ?
#
loop_
_entity_poly.entity_id
_entity_poly.type
_entity_poly.pdbx_seq_one_letter_code
_entity_poly.pdbx_strand_id
1 'polypeptide(L)'
;MSLHPILSSLRKHRVAAGLIVLEIAFSCAVVCNALFLIDQRLERMQRPSGAAEQELVQLRSRSVVSDGNGAAQTRADLDALRRIPGVREASIINQPLFGDSLGYSGVSLRPDQERSTLHAVQYFGDARLLDTLGLHLVAGRRFADDEFIDDAQLRDPVAKRIPPSVILSQSLAQRLFPGQNAVGRTIYVYGEHRIVGVVQRLVQPREGGNVGHYEDTMLFPVNVPYDRGTYLLRVRDPAQREAVLRQAKATLAQHGPRRMVNGAMTLQQARAAYYRDDQAMAWLLVGVSVALLLVTALGIVGLTSFWVQQRTKQIGIRRALGATCTQILRHFQLENFLLASTGIVLGMLLAYAANLYLMSAYELPRLPLWYLPVGAVVLWLLGQLAVLPPARRAAAVPPAVATRSV
;
A
#
# COMPACT_ATOMS: atom_id res chain seq x y z
N MET A 1 34.34 33.44 9.28
CA MET A 1 35.25 32.28 9.20
C MET A 1 35.47 31.96 7.73
N SER A 2 36.69 32.11 7.21
CA SER A 2 36.99 31.82 5.79
C SER A 2 36.80 30.32 5.51
N LEU A 3 36.04 29.95 4.47
CA LEU A 3 35.83 28.55 4.02
C LEU A 3 37.09 27.95 3.38
N HIS A 4 37.99 28.81 2.87
CA HIS A 4 39.21 28.44 2.14
C HIS A 4 40.15 27.46 2.86
N PRO A 5 40.45 27.58 4.17
CA PRO A 5 41.33 26.65 4.90
C PRO A 5 40.70 25.26 5.08
N ILE A 6 39.37 25.18 5.15
CA ILE A 6 38.62 23.92 5.28
C ILE A 6 38.72 23.16 3.94
N LEU A 7 38.46 23.85 2.83
CA LEU A 7 38.61 23.29 1.48
C LEU A 7 40.04 22.85 1.16
N SER A 8 41.06 23.59 1.60
CA SER A 8 42.46 23.18 1.40
C SER A 8 42.85 21.96 2.23
N SER A 9 42.30 21.83 3.44
CA SER A 9 42.42 20.66 4.32
C SER A 9 41.90 19.40 3.62
N LEU A 10 40.67 19.48 3.09
CA LEU A 10 40.00 18.37 2.41
C LEU A 10 40.75 17.94 1.14
N ARG A 11 41.32 18.91 0.40
CA ARG A 11 42.14 18.66 -0.79
C ARG A 11 43.46 17.94 -0.52
N LYS A 12 43.96 17.89 0.72
CA LYS A 12 45.15 17.10 1.07
C LYS A 12 44.81 15.61 1.32
N HIS A 13 43.58 15.30 1.74
CA HIS A 13 43.12 13.93 2.00
C HIS A 13 41.98 13.54 1.05
N ARG A 14 42.21 13.69 -0.27
CA ARG A 14 41.18 13.56 -1.31
C ARG A 14 40.48 12.20 -1.33
N VAL A 15 41.24 11.12 -1.09
CA VAL A 15 40.70 9.76 -1.11
C VAL A 15 39.69 9.55 0.02
N ALA A 16 40.06 9.91 1.25
CA ALA A 16 39.21 9.71 2.42
C ALA A 16 37.97 10.63 2.40
N ALA A 17 38.14 11.89 1.99
CA ALA A 17 37.02 12.81 1.80
C ALA A 17 36.09 12.35 0.66
N GLY A 18 36.66 11.87 -0.45
CA GLY A 18 35.89 11.35 -1.58
C GLY A 18 35.09 10.09 -1.24
N LEU A 19 35.67 9.17 -0.46
CA LEU A 19 34.98 7.97 0.01
C LEU A 19 33.76 8.30 0.88
N ILE A 20 33.87 9.27 1.80
CA ILE A 20 32.73 9.70 2.62
C ILE A 20 31.66 10.40 1.79
N VAL A 21 32.06 11.26 0.87
CA VAL A 21 31.10 11.91 -0.04
C VAL A 21 30.34 10.84 -0.83
N LEU A 22 31.03 9.82 -1.32
CA LEU A 22 30.42 8.71 -2.05
C LEU A 22 29.52 7.84 -1.15
N GLU A 23 29.94 7.54 0.07
CA GLU A 23 29.16 6.81 1.08
C GLU A 23 27.86 7.55 1.41
N ILE A 24 27.95 8.85 1.72
CA ILE A 24 26.79 9.70 2.00
C ILE A 24 25.88 9.78 0.76
N ALA A 25 26.46 9.91 -0.44
CA ALA A 25 25.69 9.96 -1.68
C ALA A 25 24.93 8.65 -1.92
N PHE A 26 25.58 7.50 -1.74
CA PHE A 26 24.96 6.19 -1.89
C PHE A 26 23.86 5.96 -0.85
N SER A 27 24.14 6.24 0.42
CA SER A 27 23.15 6.14 1.49
C SER A 27 21.96 7.06 1.26
N CYS A 28 22.20 8.28 0.77
CA CYS A 28 21.14 9.20 0.39
C CYS A 28 20.27 8.63 -0.73
N ALA A 29 20.89 8.12 -1.79
CA ALA A 29 20.17 7.55 -2.92
C ALA A 29 19.29 6.36 -2.50
N VAL A 30 19.84 5.44 -1.70
CA VAL A 30 19.12 4.26 -1.21
C VAL A 30 17.98 4.64 -0.28
N VAL A 31 18.23 5.48 0.73
CA VAL A 31 17.20 5.87 1.72
C VAL A 31 16.06 6.64 1.06
N CYS A 32 16.35 7.55 0.12
CA CYS A 32 15.31 8.29 -0.59
C CYS A 32 14.42 7.35 -1.42
N ASN A 33 15.01 6.40 -2.16
CA ASN A 33 14.25 5.41 -2.93
C ASN A 33 13.48 4.45 -2.02
N ALA A 34 14.06 4.01 -0.91
CA ALA A 34 13.40 3.15 0.06
C ALA A 34 12.18 3.83 0.69
N LEU A 35 12.31 5.09 1.13
CA LEU A 35 11.19 5.87 1.68
C LEU A 35 10.05 6.03 0.68
N PHE A 36 10.38 6.31 -0.59
CA PHE A 36 9.39 6.39 -1.64
C PHE A 36 8.65 5.07 -1.88
N LEU A 37 9.38 3.95 -1.92
CA LEU A 37 8.77 2.63 -2.06
C LEU A 37 7.89 2.27 -0.86
N ILE A 38 8.33 2.60 0.37
CA ILE A 38 7.54 2.39 1.58
C ILE A 38 6.24 3.20 1.53
N ASP A 39 6.31 4.47 1.13
CA ASP A 39 5.13 5.33 1.04
C ASP A 39 4.13 4.81 0.01
N GLN A 40 4.58 4.42 -1.18
CA GLN A 40 3.71 3.82 -2.19
C GLN A 40 3.00 2.56 -1.68
N ARG A 41 3.71 1.72 -0.92
CA ARG A 41 3.12 0.52 -0.29
C ARG A 41 2.11 0.92 0.79
N LEU A 42 2.41 1.93 1.59
CA LEU A 42 1.53 2.42 2.64
C LEU A 42 0.26 3.05 2.05
N GLU A 43 0.40 3.90 1.03
CA GLU A 43 -0.73 4.50 0.31
C GLU A 43 -1.62 3.41 -0.28
N ARG A 44 -1.03 2.43 -0.97
CA ARG A 44 -1.73 1.24 -1.49
C ARG A 44 -2.50 0.49 -0.40
N MET A 45 -1.86 0.25 0.75
CA MET A 45 -2.46 -0.41 1.89
C MET A 45 -3.54 0.40 2.61
N GLN A 46 -3.57 1.71 2.45
CA GLN A 46 -4.56 2.61 3.07
C GLN A 46 -5.69 3.03 2.12
N ARG A 47 -5.64 2.61 0.84
CA ARG A 47 -6.70 2.96 -0.13
C ARG A 47 -8.08 2.49 0.35
N PRO A 48 -9.09 3.38 0.36
CA PRO A 48 -10.44 3.00 0.75
C PRO A 48 -11.03 2.00 -0.26
N SER A 49 -11.63 0.91 0.22
CA SER A 49 -12.27 -0.07 -0.67
C SER A 49 -13.61 0.40 -1.26
N GLY A 50 -14.21 1.44 -0.67
CA GLY A 50 -15.60 1.86 -0.94
C GLY A 50 -16.65 1.06 -0.17
N ALA A 51 -16.26 -0.04 0.49
CA ALA A 51 -17.13 -0.81 1.38
C ALA A 51 -16.99 -0.37 2.85
N ALA A 52 -17.99 -0.69 3.67
CA ALA A 52 -17.99 -0.45 5.12
C ALA A 52 -17.07 -1.42 5.87
N GLU A 53 -15.75 -1.37 5.62
CA GLU A 53 -14.77 -2.36 6.10
C GLU A 53 -14.80 -2.60 7.62
N GLN A 54 -15.09 -1.55 8.39
CA GLN A 54 -15.15 -1.63 9.85
C GLN A 54 -16.42 -2.30 10.37
N GLU A 55 -17.44 -2.48 9.54
CA GLU A 55 -18.72 -3.11 9.90
C GLU A 55 -18.86 -4.51 9.29
N LEU A 56 -17.89 -4.95 8.48
CA LEU A 56 -18.00 -6.18 7.70
C LEU A 56 -17.28 -7.36 8.35
N VAL A 57 -17.98 -8.49 8.39
CA VAL A 57 -17.43 -9.79 8.72
C VAL A 57 -17.74 -10.78 7.60
N GLN A 58 -16.83 -11.73 7.38
CA GLN A 58 -16.95 -12.70 6.32
C GLN A 58 -16.69 -14.11 6.80
N LEU A 59 -17.37 -15.07 6.19
CA LEU A 59 -17.16 -16.49 6.46
C LEU A 59 -17.52 -17.33 5.23
N ARG A 60 -16.78 -18.41 5.02
CA ARG A 60 -16.96 -19.31 3.90
C ARG A 60 -17.55 -20.61 4.40
N SER A 61 -18.59 -21.07 3.74
CA SER A 61 -19.13 -22.41 3.93
C SER A 61 -18.73 -23.23 2.71
N ARG A 62 -18.26 -24.47 2.91
CA ARG A 62 -18.11 -25.42 1.82
C ARG A 62 -18.87 -26.69 2.16
N SER A 63 -19.51 -27.26 1.13
CA SER A 63 -20.13 -28.58 1.24
C SER A 63 -19.13 -29.66 0.86
N VAL A 64 -19.15 -30.78 1.57
CA VAL A 64 -18.39 -31.99 1.20
C VAL A 64 -19.10 -32.78 0.09
N VAL A 65 -20.42 -32.63 -0.03
CA VAL A 65 -21.26 -33.27 -1.06
C VAL A 65 -22.17 -32.21 -1.70
N SER A 66 -22.36 -32.26 -3.02
CA SER A 66 -23.26 -31.35 -3.75
C SER A 66 -24.64 -31.98 -3.83
N ASP A 67 -25.59 -31.43 -3.05
CA ASP A 67 -26.92 -32.03 -2.87
C ASP A 67 -27.96 -31.46 -3.86
N GLY A 68 -27.53 -30.77 -4.93
CA GLY A 68 -28.39 -30.18 -5.96
C GLY A 68 -29.27 -28.99 -5.50
N ASN A 69 -29.46 -28.78 -4.19
CA ASN A 69 -30.34 -27.75 -3.61
C ASN A 69 -29.59 -26.55 -3.00
N GLY A 70 -28.47 -26.14 -3.61
CA GLY A 70 -27.61 -25.08 -3.07
C GLY A 70 -28.31 -23.72 -2.91
N ALA A 71 -29.22 -23.37 -3.82
CA ALA A 71 -29.91 -22.07 -3.81
C ALA A 71 -30.89 -21.94 -2.63
N ALA A 72 -31.76 -22.94 -2.40
CA ALA A 72 -32.74 -22.88 -1.31
C ALA A 72 -32.05 -22.85 0.06
N GLN A 73 -30.97 -23.62 0.20
CA GLN A 73 -30.17 -23.60 1.40
C GLN A 73 -29.52 -22.24 1.67
N THR A 74 -28.97 -21.60 0.63
CA THR A 74 -28.35 -20.29 0.76
C THR A 74 -29.37 -19.26 1.27
N ARG A 75 -30.61 -19.32 0.77
CA ARG A 75 -31.71 -18.46 1.26
C ARG A 75 -32.00 -18.70 2.74
N ALA A 76 -32.13 -19.96 3.14
CA ALA A 76 -32.35 -20.33 4.56
C ALA A 76 -31.19 -19.88 5.48
N ASP A 77 -29.96 -20.01 5.02
CA ASP A 77 -28.76 -19.56 5.74
C ASP A 77 -28.77 -18.04 5.90
N LEU A 78 -29.01 -17.28 4.82
CA LEU A 78 -29.08 -15.82 4.86
C LEU A 78 -30.17 -15.32 5.81
N ASP A 79 -31.35 -15.95 5.81
CA ASP A 79 -32.44 -15.59 6.73
C ASP A 79 -32.09 -15.87 8.18
N ALA A 80 -31.41 -16.98 8.47
CA ALA A 80 -30.92 -17.27 9.82
C ALA A 80 -29.83 -16.29 10.27
N LEU A 81 -28.89 -15.94 9.38
CA LEU A 81 -27.84 -14.97 9.66
C LEU A 81 -28.41 -13.57 9.93
N ARG A 82 -29.45 -13.15 9.20
CA ARG A 82 -30.13 -11.85 9.42
C ARG A 82 -30.84 -11.76 10.77
N ARG A 83 -31.25 -12.89 11.35
CA ARG A 83 -31.89 -12.95 12.68
C ARG A 83 -30.91 -12.84 13.84
N ILE A 84 -29.60 -12.92 13.59
CA ILE A 84 -28.58 -12.80 14.64
C ILE A 84 -28.60 -11.37 15.21
N PRO A 85 -28.71 -11.20 16.55
CA PRO A 85 -28.61 -9.88 17.18
C PRO A 85 -27.30 -9.17 16.80
N GLY A 86 -27.40 -7.89 16.45
CA GLY A 86 -26.24 -7.09 16.02
C GLY A 86 -25.95 -7.15 14.51
N VAL A 87 -26.57 -8.06 13.75
CA VAL A 87 -26.54 -8.03 12.28
C VAL A 87 -27.48 -6.94 11.76
N ARG A 88 -26.98 -6.14 10.83
CA ARG A 88 -27.75 -5.13 10.09
C ARG A 88 -28.28 -5.75 8.79
N GLU A 89 -27.39 -6.35 8.02
CA GLU A 89 -27.68 -6.99 6.74
C GLU A 89 -26.75 -8.18 6.53
N ALA A 90 -27.20 -9.15 5.72
CA ALA A 90 -26.38 -10.27 5.29
C ALA A 90 -26.64 -10.60 3.82
N SER A 91 -25.57 -10.93 3.11
CA SER A 91 -25.55 -11.27 1.69
C SER A 91 -24.49 -12.34 1.44
N ILE A 92 -24.52 -12.94 0.25
CA ILE A 92 -23.45 -13.79 -0.27
C ILE A 92 -22.80 -13.13 -1.49
N ILE A 93 -21.48 -13.31 -1.64
CA ILE A 93 -20.70 -12.76 -2.75
C ILE A 93 -19.83 -13.85 -3.40
N ASN A 94 -19.64 -13.82 -4.72
CA ASN A 94 -18.80 -14.78 -5.44
C ASN A 94 -17.31 -14.65 -5.11
N GLN A 95 -16.82 -13.42 -4.95
CA GLN A 95 -15.43 -13.13 -4.63
C GLN A 95 -15.37 -12.07 -3.54
N PRO A 96 -14.91 -12.40 -2.32
CA PRO A 96 -14.84 -11.43 -1.23
C PRO A 96 -13.74 -10.39 -1.50
N LEU A 97 -13.91 -9.19 -0.94
CA LEU A 97 -12.84 -8.19 -0.91
C LEU A 97 -11.62 -8.74 -0.15
N PHE A 98 -10.42 -8.47 -0.66
CA PHE A 98 -9.16 -9.01 -0.10
C PHE A 98 -9.09 -10.55 -0.12
N GLY A 99 -9.67 -11.18 -1.15
CA GLY A 99 -9.63 -12.63 -1.38
C GLY A 99 -8.67 -13.04 -2.51
N ASP A 100 -8.46 -14.34 -2.65
CA ASP A 100 -7.51 -14.91 -3.64
C ASP A 100 -8.06 -14.97 -5.07
N SER A 101 -9.39 -14.98 -5.21
CA SER A 101 -10.06 -15.12 -6.50
C SER A 101 -10.22 -13.77 -7.20
N LEU A 102 -10.00 -13.75 -8.52
CA LEU A 102 -10.20 -12.57 -9.36
C LEU A 102 -10.89 -12.97 -10.66
N GLY A 103 -12.22 -12.83 -10.68
CA GLY A 103 -13.04 -12.95 -11.87
C GLY A 103 -13.21 -11.59 -12.54
N TYR A 104 -12.65 -11.43 -13.73
CA TYR A 104 -12.78 -10.24 -14.56
C TYR A 104 -13.27 -10.62 -15.97
N SER A 105 -13.78 -9.63 -16.70
CA SER A 105 -14.18 -9.80 -18.09
C SER A 105 -13.97 -8.56 -18.91
N GLY A 106 -13.76 -8.79 -20.20
CA GLY A 106 -13.78 -7.74 -21.19
C GLY A 106 -15.18 -7.15 -21.32
N VAL A 107 -15.24 -5.83 -21.36
CA VAL A 107 -16.44 -5.02 -21.55
C VAL A 107 -16.37 -4.40 -22.93
N SER A 108 -17.36 -4.73 -23.77
CA SER A 108 -17.50 -4.17 -25.11
C SER A 108 -18.67 -3.19 -25.17
N LEU A 109 -18.56 -2.16 -26.01
CA LEU A 109 -19.64 -1.20 -26.24
C LEU A 109 -20.50 -1.55 -27.46
N ARG A 110 -20.03 -2.49 -28.27
CA ARG A 110 -20.70 -3.03 -29.46
C ARG A 110 -20.69 -4.56 -29.40
N PRO A 111 -21.72 -5.24 -29.94
CA PRO A 111 -21.83 -6.70 -29.88
C PRO A 111 -20.69 -7.40 -30.64
N ASP A 112 -20.32 -6.90 -31.82
CA ASP A 112 -19.37 -7.57 -32.73
C ASP A 112 -17.92 -7.07 -32.57
N GLN A 113 -17.56 -6.67 -31.36
CA GLN A 113 -16.26 -6.08 -31.10
C GLN A 113 -15.23 -7.18 -30.81
N GLU A 114 -14.25 -7.38 -31.72
CA GLU A 114 -13.19 -8.41 -31.56
C GLU A 114 -12.32 -8.21 -30.32
N ARG A 115 -12.05 -6.95 -29.93
CA ARG A 115 -11.26 -6.60 -28.75
C ARG A 115 -12.10 -5.78 -27.80
N SER A 116 -12.28 -6.27 -26.58
CA SER A 116 -12.99 -5.53 -25.53
C SER A 116 -12.36 -4.15 -25.28
N THR A 117 -13.22 -3.18 -24.97
CA THR A 117 -12.82 -1.79 -24.75
C THR A 117 -12.02 -1.65 -23.46
N LEU A 118 -12.52 -2.26 -22.39
CA LEU A 118 -11.87 -2.31 -21.07
C LEU A 118 -12.09 -3.69 -20.48
N HIS A 119 -11.39 -3.99 -19.39
CA HIS A 119 -11.70 -5.15 -18.55
C HIS A 119 -12.11 -4.66 -17.18
N ALA A 120 -13.10 -5.32 -16.60
CA ALA A 120 -13.62 -4.99 -15.30
C ALA A 120 -13.92 -6.25 -14.48
N VAL A 121 -13.84 -6.12 -13.17
CA VAL A 121 -14.08 -7.19 -12.20
C VAL A 121 -15.58 -7.39 -11.98
N GLN A 122 -16.01 -8.64 -11.84
CA GLN A 122 -17.43 -9.00 -11.79
C GLN A 122 -17.86 -9.52 -10.42
N TYR A 123 -18.69 -8.77 -9.73
CA TYR A 123 -19.31 -9.20 -8.48
C TYR A 123 -20.70 -9.76 -8.74
N PHE A 124 -20.97 -10.91 -8.13
CA PHE A 124 -22.27 -11.54 -8.09
C PHE A 124 -22.72 -11.58 -6.63
N GLY A 125 -23.98 -11.29 -6.38
CA GLY A 125 -24.61 -11.45 -5.08
C GLY A 125 -26.10 -11.17 -5.15
N ASP A 126 -26.73 -11.21 -3.98
CA ASP A 126 -28.16 -11.06 -3.85
C ASP A 126 -28.61 -9.58 -3.83
N ALA A 127 -29.92 -9.36 -3.70
CA ALA A 127 -30.52 -8.01 -3.64
C ALA A 127 -30.00 -7.14 -2.48
N ARG A 128 -29.47 -7.75 -1.42
CA ARG A 128 -28.97 -7.06 -0.23
C ARG A 128 -27.47 -6.78 -0.30
N LEU A 129 -26.78 -7.20 -1.36
CA LEU A 129 -25.32 -7.04 -1.48
C LEU A 129 -24.86 -5.58 -1.36
N LEU A 130 -25.55 -4.64 -2.02
CA LEU A 130 -25.19 -3.21 -1.99
C LEU A 130 -25.29 -2.66 -0.56
N ASP A 131 -26.36 -2.98 0.16
CA ASP A 131 -26.60 -2.49 1.52
C ASP A 131 -25.65 -3.17 2.54
N THR A 132 -25.35 -4.45 2.31
CA THR A 132 -24.38 -5.24 3.10
C THR A 132 -22.98 -4.64 2.95
N LEU A 133 -22.52 -4.39 1.73
CA LEU A 133 -21.23 -3.73 1.50
C LEU A 133 -21.23 -2.25 1.92
N GLY A 134 -22.40 -1.64 2.05
CA GLY A 134 -22.54 -0.22 2.39
C GLY A 134 -22.20 0.71 1.22
N LEU A 135 -22.37 0.24 -0.01
CA LEU A 135 -22.08 1.01 -1.21
C LEU A 135 -23.07 2.15 -1.38
N HIS A 136 -22.59 3.27 -1.92
CA HIS A 136 -23.41 4.45 -2.20
C HIS A 136 -23.74 4.51 -3.69
N LEU A 137 -25.04 4.50 -4.01
CA LEU A 137 -25.52 4.65 -5.38
C LEU A 137 -25.51 6.13 -5.75
N VAL A 138 -24.73 6.49 -6.77
CA VAL A 138 -24.56 7.87 -7.26
C VAL A 138 -25.60 8.22 -8.31
N ALA A 139 -25.97 7.24 -9.15
CA ALA A 139 -26.96 7.43 -10.21
C ALA A 139 -27.73 6.14 -10.50
N GLY A 140 -28.95 6.29 -11.00
CA GLY A 140 -29.82 5.19 -11.41
C GLY A 140 -30.57 4.54 -10.25
N ARG A 141 -30.77 3.23 -10.31
CA ARG A 141 -31.53 2.45 -9.32
C ARG A 141 -30.80 1.18 -8.90
N ARG A 142 -31.32 0.56 -7.83
CA ARG A 142 -30.97 -0.82 -7.43
C ARG A 142 -31.57 -1.84 -8.41
N PHE A 143 -31.08 -3.07 -8.35
CA PHE A 143 -31.69 -4.21 -9.03
C PHE A 143 -33.12 -4.44 -8.52
N ALA A 144 -34.00 -4.89 -9.41
CA ALA A 144 -35.32 -5.37 -9.04
C ALA A 144 -35.27 -6.87 -8.75
N ASP A 145 -36.18 -7.37 -7.89
CA ASP A 145 -36.14 -8.76 -7.42
C ASP A 145 -36.32 -9.79 -8.56
N ASP A 146 -37.00 -9.42 -9.65
CA ASP A 146 -37.22 -10.25 -10.84
C ASP A 146 -36.02 -10.28 -11.81
N GLU A 147 -35.03 -9.40 -11.62
CA GLU A 147 -33.79 -9.39 -12.41
C GLU A 147 -32.77 -10.44 -11.93
N PHE A 148 -32.97 -11.01 -10.74
CA PHE A 148 -32.05 -11.97 -10.15
C PHE A 148 -32.19 -13.35 -10.79
N ILE A 149 -31.05 -13.92 -11.18
CA ILE A 149 -30.95 -15.29 -11.67
C ILE A 149 -30.02 -16.11 -10.77
N ASP A 150 -30.19 -17.43 -10.73
CA ASP A 150 -29.32 -18.30 -9.95
C ASP A 150 -28.04 -18.64 -10.75
N ASP A 151 -26.85 -18.75 -10.10
CA ASP A 151 -25.55 -19.08 -10.75
C ASP A 151 -25.62 -20.33 -11.66
N ALA A 152 -26.48 -21.29 -11.32
CA ALA A 152 -26.72 -22.48 -12.15
C ALA A 152 -27.26 -22.12 -13.55
N GLN A 153 -28.17 -21.15 -13.65
CA GLN A 153 -28.78 -20.72 -14.91
C GLN A 153 -27.81 -19.93 -15.79
N LEU A 154 -26.83 -19.26 -15.18
CA LEU A 154 -25.76 -18.56 -15.89
C LEU A 154 -24.77 -19.53 -16.56
N ARG A 155 -24.62 -20.73 -15.98
CA ARG A 155 -23.66 -21.76 -16.40
C ARG A 155 -24.26 -22.86 -17.26
N ASP A 156 -25.58 -22.91 -17.37
CA ASP A 156 -26.29 -23.88 -18.19
C ASP A 156 -25.91 -23.70 -19.67
N PRO A 157 -25.35 -24.72 -20.35
CA PRO A 157 -24.97 -24.62 -21.75
C PRO A 157 -26.16 -24.56 -22.72
N VAL A 158 -27.36 -24.96 -22.29
CA VAL A 158 -28.58 -25.04 -23.10
C VAL A 158 -29.54 -23.89 -22.78
N ALA A 159 -29.78 -23.61 -21.50
CA ALA A 159 -30.73 -22.59 -21.03
C ALA A 159 -30.06 -21.31 -20.51
N LYS A 160 -28.85 -21.01 -21.00
CA LYS A 160 -28.00 -19.91 -20.51
C LYS A 160 -28.78 -18.61 -20.41
N ARG A 161 -29.03 -18.16 -19.19
CA ARG A 161 -29.71 -16.88 -18.95
C ARG A 161 -28.68 -15.81 -18.64
N ILE A 162 -28.69 -14.74 -19.43
CA ILE A 162 -27.83 -13.57 -19.22
C ILE A 162 -28.62 -12.58 -18.35
N PRO A 163 -28.04 -12.08 -17.23
CA PRO A 163 -28.67 -11.02 -16.46
C PRO A 163 -28.99 -9.82 -17.36
N PRO A 164 -30.20 -9.24 -17.30
CA PRO A 164 -30.54 -8.12 -18.17
C PRO A 164 -29.91 -6.81 -17.72
N SER A 165 -29.49 -6.72 -16.45
CA SER A 165 -29.04 -5.49 -15.80
C SER A 165 -27.67 -5.61 -15.15
N VAL A 166 -26.97 -4.48 -15.10
CA VAL A 166 -25.64 -4.36 -14.48
C VAL A 166 -25.52 -3.02 -13.75
N ILE A 167 -24.81 -3.02 -12.63
CA ILE A 167 -24.42 -1.80 -11.90
C ILE A 167 -22.91 -1.63 -12.03
N LEU A 168 -22.47 -0.43 -12.40
CA LEU A 168 -21.04 -0.14 -12.60
C LEU A 168 -20.48 0.66 -11.43
N SER A 169 -19.17 0.56 -11.20
CA SER A 169 -18.42 1.57 -10.47
C SER A 169 -18.38 2.90 -11.24
N GLN A 170 -18.26 4.00 -10.51
CA GLN A 170 -18.12 5.34 -11.10
C GLN A 170 -16.87 5.44 -11.99
N SER A 171 -15.75 4.83 -11.57
CA SER A 171 -14.51 4.72 -12.36
C SER A 171 -14.78 4.10 -13.73
N LEU A 172 -15.38 2.91 -13.76
CA LEU A 172 -15.65 2.21 -15.01
C LEU A 172 -16.65 2.97 -15.89
N ALA A 173 -17.71 3.53 -15.30
CA ALA A 173 -18.71 4.30 -16.02
C ALA A 173 -18.10 5.53 -16.71
N GLN A 174 -17.22 6.27 -16.03
CA GLN A 174 -16.54 7.43 -16.58
C GLN A 174 -15.54 7.07 -17.68
N ARG A 175 -14.86 5.93 -17.55
CA ARG A 175 -13.91 5.47 -18.57
C ARG A 175 -14.59 4.92 -19.82
N LEU A 176 -15.71 4.22 -19.66
CA LEU A 176 -16.49 3.71 -20.78
C LEU A 176 -17.26 4.83 -21.50
N PHE A 177 -17.77 5.81 -20.76
CA PHE A 177 -18.57 6.91 -21.30
C PHE A 177 -18.06 8.28 -20.79
N PRO A 178 -16.89 8.75 -21.26
CA PRO A 178 -16.31 10.02 -20.79
C PRO A 178 -17.26 11.19 -21.01
N GLY A 179 -17.58 11.92 -19.93
CA GLY A 179 -18.45 13.10 -19.97
C GLY A 179 -19.93 12.83 -20.23
N GLN A 180 -20.37 11.57 -20.24
CA GLN A 180 -21.76 11.19 -20.56
C GLN A 180 -22.40 10.39 -19.42
N ASN A 181 -23.73 10.43 -19.32
CA ASN A 181 -24.45 9.58 -18.38
C ASN A 181 -24.43 8.11 -18.86
N ALA A 182 -23.92 7.21 -18.01
CA ALA A 182 -23.82 5.78 -18.27
C ALA A 182 -25.13 5.03 -17.98
N VAL A 183 -25.99 5.56 -17.10
CA VAL A 183 -27.27 4.93 -16.75
C VAL A 183 -28.18 4.90 -17.97
N GLY A 184 -28.79 3.75 -18.25
CA GLY A 184 -29.57 3.56 -19.45
C GLY A 184 -28.70 3.46 -20.70
N ARG A 185 -27.46 2.99 -20.60
CA ARG A 185 -26.70 2.52 -21.77
C ARG A 185 -26.55 1.01 -21.71
N THR A 186 -26.20 0.45 -22.86
CA THR A 186 -26.00 -0.99 -23.02
C THR A 186 -24.52 -1.28 -23.12
N ILE A 187 -24.08 -2.32 -22.44
CA ILE A 187 -22.73 -2.88 -22.55
C ILE A 187 -22.84 -4.37 -22.85
N TYR A 188 -21.76 -4.92 -23.40
CA TYR A 188 -21.70 -6.31 -23.82
C TYR A 188 -20.64 -7.05 -23.00
N VAL A 189 -21.10 -8.00 -22.17
CA VAL A 189 -20.28 -8.87 -21.30
C VAL A 189 -20.93 -10.25 -21.29
N TYR A 190 -20.41 -11.21 -22.08
CA TYR A 190 -21.06 -12.52 -22.31
C TYR A 190 -22.49 -12.45 -22.90
N GLY A 191 -22.91 -11.29 -23.36
CA GLY A 191 -24.28 -10.98 -23.73
C GLY A 191 -24.60 -9.50 -23.52
N GLU A 192 -25.81 -9.09 -23.82
CA GLU A 192 -26.27 -7.71 -23.67
C GLU A 192 -26.70 -7.40 -22.23
N HIS A 193 -26.23 -6.28 -21.67
CA HIS A 193 -26.59 -5.81 -20.33
C HIS A 193 -26.95 -4.33 -20.34
N ARG A 194 -28.04 -3.97 -19.65
CA ARG A 194 -28.45 -2.60 -19.43
C ARG A 194 -27.85 -2.05 -18.13
N ILE A 195 -27.15 -0.92 -18.22
CA ILE A 195 -26.65 -0.23 -17.02
C ILE A 195 -27.82 0.42 -16.31
N VAL A 196 -28.15 -0.09 -15.10
CA VAL A 196 -29.28 0.41 -14.30
C VAL A 196 -28.84 1.34 -13.17
N GLY A 197 -27.56 1.28 -12.78
CA GLY A 197 -27.05 2.10 -11.69
C GLY A 197 -25.53 2.25 -11.71
N VAL A 198 -25.05 3.24 -10.96
CA VAL A 198 -23.62 3.52 -10.77
C VAL A 198 -23.34 3.69 -9.28
N VAL A 199 -22.43 2.89 -8.72
CA VAL A 199 -21.94 3.04 -7.34
C VAL A 199 -20.69 3.91 -7.28
N GLN A 200 -20.54 4.66 -6.20
CA GLN A 200 -19.46 5.63 -6.04
C GLN A 200 -18.08 4.97 -6.15
N ARG A 201 -17.86 3.91 -5.38
CA ARG A 201 -16.59 3.20 -5.32
C ARG A 201 -16.82 1.76 -4.90
N LEU A 202 -16.19 0.85 -5.63
CA LEU A 202 -15.99 -0.53 -5.24
C LEU A 202 -14.67 -0.96 -5.88
N VAL A 203 -13.76 -1.49 -5.07
CA VAL A 203 -12.44 -1.94 -5.55
C VAL A 203 -12.49 -3.42 -5.92
N GLN A 204 -11.52 -3.89 -6.71
CA GLN A 204 -11.35 -5.31 -6.99
C GLN A 204 -10.86 -6.11 -5.75
N PRO A 205 -11.14 -7.44 -5.68
CA PRO A 205 -10.75 -8.30 -4.56
C PRO A 205 -9.25 -8.29 -4.27
N ARG A 206 -8.45 -8.28 -5.34
CA ARG A 206 -6.98 -8.25 -5.28
C ARG A 206 -6.45 -7.50 -6.48
N GLU A 207 -5.32 -6.83 -6.32
CA GLU A 207 -4.55 -6.27 -7.41
C GLU A 207 -4.00 -7.37 -8.35
N GLY A 208 -3.97 -7.07 -9.64
CA GLY A 208 -3.56 -7.98 -10.71
C GLY A 208 -4.66 -8.21 -11.75
N GLY A 209 -4.39 -9.12 -12.69
CA GLY A 209 -5.22 -9.33 -13.88
C GLY A 209 -5.03 -8.23 -14.92
N ASN A 210 -5.59 -8.43 -16.12
CA ASN A 210 -5.57 -7.40 -17.17
C ASN A 210 -6.72 -6.40 -16.98
N VAL A 211 -6.93 -5.92 -15.74
CA VAL A 211 -7.99 -4.97 -15.40
C VAL A 211 -7.43 -3.56 -15.55
N GLY A 212 -8.17 -2.68 -16.22
CA GLY A 212 -7.64 -1.37 -16.60
C GLY A 212 -7.41 -0.43 -15.41
N HIS A 213 -8.13 -0.58 -14.30
CA HIS A 213 -7.98 0.24 -13.10
C HIS A 213 -8.55 -0.50 -11.87
N TYR A 214 -7.97 -0.25 -10.69
CA TYR A 214 -8.30 -0.96 -9.44
C TYR A 214 -9.78 -0.83 -9.00
N GLU A 215 -10.43 0.25 -9.43
CA GLU A 215 -11.83 0.54 -9.12
C GLU A 215 -12.79 0.13 -10.26
N ASP A 216 -12.32 -0.51 -11.32
CA ASP A 216 -13.17 -0.89 -12.46
C ASP A 216 -13.92 -2.19 -12.17
N THR A 217 -15.07 -2.03 -11.51
CA THR A 217 -15.93 -3.15 -11.10
C THR A 217 -17.34 -3.06 -11.69
N MET A 218 -17.97 -4.21 -11.84
CA MET A 218 -19.34 -4.44 -12.27
C MET A 218 -20.03 -5.35 -11.26
N LEU A 219 -21.30 -5.08 -10.95
CA LEU A 219 -22.14 -5.94 -10.15
C LEU A 219 -23.25 -6.49 -11.04
N PHE A 220 -23.53 -7.79 -10.93
CA PHE A 220 -24.64 -8.46 -11.61
C PHE A 220 -25.60 -9.08 -10.60
N PRO A 221 -26.91 -9.09 -10.88
CA PRO A 221 -27.93 -9.69 -10.04
C PRO A 221 -27.92 -11.22 -10.19
N VAL A 222 -26.90 -11.88 -9.64
CA VAL A 222 -26.71 -13.33 -9.72
C VAL A 222 -26.62 -13.90 -8.31
N ASN A 223 -27.57 -14.75 -7.95
CA ASN A 223 -27.58 -15.45 -6.67
C ASN A 223 -26.49 -16.51 -6.65
N VAL A 224 -25.53 -16.32 -5.74
CA VAL A 224 -24.40 -17.23 -5.57
C VAL A 224 -24.78 -18.32 -4.57
N PRO A 225 -24.51 -19.60 -4.84
CA PRO A 225 -24.78 -20.68 -3.88
C PRO A 225 -23.72 -20.70 -2.76
N TYR A 226 -24.12 -21.21 -1.59
CA TYR A 226 -23.30 -21.22 -0.37
C TYR A 226 -21.93 -21.89 -0.52
N ASP A 227 -21.81 -22.86 -1.43
CA ASP A 227 -20.61 -23.67 -1.66
C ASP A 227 -19.59 -23.00 -2.60
N ARG A 228 -20.00 -21.94 -3.32
CA ARG A 228 -19.16 -21.15 -4.24
C ARG A 228 -18.98 -19.71 -3.82
N GLY A 229 -19.78 -19.22 -2.87
CA GLY A 229 -19.72 -17.86 -2.37
C GLY A 229 -19.01 -17.71 -1.03
N THR A 230 -18.94 -16.47 -0.58
CA THR A 230 -18.55 -16.08 0.77
C THR A 230 -19.70 -15.30 1.37
N TYR A 231 -20.14 -15.68 2.56
CA TYR A 231 -21.15 -14.92 3.29
C TYR A 231 -20.50 -13.64 3.83
N LEU A 232 -21.17 -12.51 3.61
CA LEU A 232 -20.83 -11.21 4.14
C LEU A 232 -21.94 -10.77 5.08
N LEU A 233 -21.57 -10.34 6.28
CA LEU A 233 -22.50 -9.75 7.23
C LEU A 233 -22.02 -8.37 7.60
N ARG A 234 -22.95 -7.42 7.57
CA ARG A 234 -22.75 -6.07 8.07
C ARG A 234 -23.28 -6.00 9.48
N VAL A 235 -22.45 -5.62 10.44
CA VAL A 235 -22.88 -5.40 11.83
C VAL A 235 -23.38 -3.99 12.05
N ARG A 236 -24.22 -3.80 13.07
CA ARG A 236 -24.68 -2.47 13.51
C ARG A 236 -23.62 -1.72 14.29
N ASP A 237 -22.83 -2.45 15.08
CA ASP A 237 -21.79 -1.91 15.96
C ASP A 237 -20.45 -2.62 15.69
N PRO A 238 -19.42 -1.91 15.22
CA PRO A 238 -18.08 -2.47 15.00
C PRO A 238 -17.48 -3.20 16.21
N ALA A 239 -17.86 -2.86 17.45
CA ALA A 239 -17.36 -3.55 18.63
C ALA A 239 -17.87 -4.99 18.76
N GLN A 240 -19.02 -5.31 18.15
CA GLN A 240 -19.68 -6.62 18.29
C GLN A 240 -19.29 -7.62 17.19
N ARG A 241 -18.41 -7.23 16.27
CA ARG A 241 -18.04 -8.04 15.09
C ARG A 241 -17.56 -9.43 15.41
N GLU A 242 -16.70 -9.58 16.40
CA GLU A 242 -16.19 -10.90 16.77
C GLU A 242 -17.27 -11.79 17.40
N ALA A 243 -18.17 -11.20 18.18
CA ALA A 243 -19.30 -11.92 18.76
C ALA A 243 -20.27 -12.38 17.67
N VAL A 244 -20.64 -11.49 16.75
CA VAL A 244 -21.48 -11.81 15.58
C VAL A 244 -20.80 -12.87 14.71
N LEU A 245 -19.50 -12.78 14.48
CA LEU A 245 -18.75 -13.77 13.69
C LEU A 245 -18.78 -15.16 14.34
N ARG A 246 -18.58 -15.24 15.66
CA ARG A 246 -18.68 -16.50 16.42
C ARG A 246 -20.10 -17.09 16.33
N GLN A 247 -21.12 -16.25 16.50
CA GLN A 247 -22.51 -16.68 16.41
C GLN A 247 -22.89 -17.12 14.99
N ALA A 248 -22.51 -16.36 13.96
CA ALA A 248 -22.73 -16.71 12.56
C ALA A 248 -22.07 -18.04 12.19
N LYS A 249 -20.84 -18.27 12.67
CA LYS A 249 -20.16 -19.57 12.50
C LYS A 249 -20.94 -20.71 13.15
N ALA A 250 -21.46 -20.52 14.37
CA ALA A 250 -22.27 -21.52 15.05
C ALA A 250 -23.61 -21.78 14.34
N THR A 251 -24.30 -20.73 13.90
CA THR A 251 -25.57 -20.83 13.16
C THR A 251 -25.39 -21.62 11.86
N LEU A 252 -24.36 -21.32 11.07
CA LEU A 252 -24.11 -22.07 9.84
C LEU A 252 -23.68 -23.52 10.09
N ALA A 253 -22.96 -23.79 11.17
CA ALA A 253 -22.58 -25.15 11.55
C ALA A 253 -23.81 -26.01 11.94
N GLN A 254 -24.85 -25.40 12.52
CA GLN A 254 -26.10 -26.09 12.88
C GLN A 254 -26.96 -26.41 11.65
N HIS A 255 -26.86 -25.61 10.59
CA HIS A 255 -27.67 -25.74 9.37
C HIS A 255 -27.18 -26.82 8.39
N GLY A 256 -26.21 -27.67 8.77
CA GLY A 256 -25.83 -28.84 7.98
C GLY A 256 -24.70 -29.68 8.59
N PRO A 257 -24.93 -30.95 8.96
CA PRO A 257 -23.93 -31.82 9.60
C PRO A 257 -22.73 -32.19 8.71
N ARG A 258 -22.71 -31.77 7.44
CA ARG A 258 -21.67 -32.08 6.44
C ARG A 258 -21.00 -30.83 5.85
N ARG A 259 -21.11 -29.68 6.52
CA ARG A 259 -20.52 -28.42 6.07
C ARG A 259 -19.29 -28.05 6.87
N MET A 260 -18.29 -27.53 6.17
CA MET A 260 -17.10 -26.94 6.77
C MET A 260 -17.22 -25.41 6.71
N VAL A 261 -17.41 -24.78 7.87
CA VAL A 261 -17.42 -23.32 8.00
C VAL A 261 -16.01 -22.83 8.36
N ASN A 262 -15.33 -22.29 7.36
CA ASN A 262 -13.92 -21.89 7.42
C ASN A 262 -13.77 -20.41 7.04
N GLY A 263 -12.58 -19.84 7.27
CA GLY A 263 -12.29 -18.47 6.84
C GLY A 263 -13.17 -17.40 7.50
N ALA A 264 -13.69 -17.69 8.70
CA ALA A 264 -14.41 -16.73 9.52
C ALA A 264 -13.44 -15.65 10.00
N MET A 265 -13.54 -14.44 9.46
CA MET A 265 -12.67 -13.31 9.79
C MET A 265 -13.39 -11.97 9.58
N THR A 266 -12.89 -10.91 10.19
CA THR A 266 -13.34 -9.54 9.87
C THR A 266 -12.74 -9.09 8.54
N LEU A 267 -13.35 -8.12 7.87
CA LEU A 267 -12.77 -7.60 6.62
C LEU A 267 -11.42 -6.89 6.86
N GLN A 268 -11.20 -6.34 8.06
CA GLN A 268 -9.91 -5.79 8.49
C GLN A 268 -8.83 -6.86 8.62
N GLN A 269 -9.17 -8.03 9.17
CA GLN A 269 -8.26 -9.18 9.24
C GLN A 269 -7.94 -9.69 7.83
N ALA A 270 -8.94 -9.74 6.94
CA ALA A 270 -8.74 -10.11 5.54
C ALA A 270 -7.80 -9.13 4.83
N ARG A 271 -7.99 -7.83 5.02
CA ARG A 271 -7.11 -6.78 4.49
C ARG A 271 -5.67 -6.91 5.03
N ALA A 272 -5.52 -7.11 6.34
CA ALA A 272 -4.20 -7.28 6.95
C ALA A 272 -3.48 -8.55 6.44
N ALA A 273 -4.22 -9.65 6.23
CA ALA A 273 -3.69 -10.87 5.64
C ALA A 273 -3.28 -10.66 4.17
N TYR A 274 -4.09 -9.94 3.39
CA TYR A 274 -3.82 -9.63 1.99
C TYR A 274 -2.55 -8.77 1.81
N TYR A 275 -2.39 -7.75 2.64
CA TYR A 275 -1.24 -6.83 2.59
C TYR A 275 -0.05 -7.28 3.47
N ARG A 276 -0.04 -8.51 3.98
CA ARG A 276 1.01 -8.98 4.89
C ARG A 276 2.40 -8.96 4.24
N ASP A 277 2.49 -9.34 2.98
CA ASP A 277 3.77 -9.38 2.26
C ASP A 277 4.28 -7.95 1.94
N ASP A 278 3.36 -7.03 1.61
CA ASP A 278 3.68 -5.61 1.45
C ASP A 278 4.18 -4.99 2.77
N GLN A 279 3.54 -5.32 3.90
CA GLN A 279 3.99 -4.91 5.24
C GLN A 279 5.37 -5.45 5.58
N ALA A 280 5.62 -6.73 5.34
CA ALA A 280 6.91 -7.36 5.60
C ALA A 280 8.02 -6.72 4.75
N MET A 281 7.74 -6.44 3.46
CA MET A 281 8.69 -5.77 2.58
C MET A 281 8.97 -4.32 3.02
N ALA A 282 7.94 -3.58 3.45
CA ALA A 282 8.12 -2.23 4.00
C ALA A 282 9.01 -2.25 5.26
N TRP A 283 8.78 -3.17 6.19
CA TRP A 283 9.61 -3.34 7.38
C TRP A 283 11.05 -3.74 7.07
N LEU A 284 11.25 -4.60 6.06
CA LEU A 284 12.57 -4.96 5.58
C LEU A 284 13.32 -3.74 5.03
N LEU A 285 12.65 -2.92 4.20
CA LEU A 285 13.22 -1.67 3.67
C LEU A 285 13.57 -0.67 4.77
N VAL A 286 12.74 -0.55 5.80
CA VAL A 286 13.04 0.25 7.00
C VAL A 286 14.29 -0.28 7.70
N GLY A 287 14.36 -1.60 7.95
CA GLY A 287 15.50 -2.23 8.60
C GLY A 287 16.81 -2.02 7.86
N VAL A 288 16.82 -2.22 6.54
CA VAL A 288 17.99 -1.96 5.67
C VAL A 288 18.37 -0.49 5.69
N SER A 289 17.40 0.42 5.63
CA SER A 289 17.66 1.87 5.67
C SER A 289 18.30 2.28 6.99
N VAL A 290 17.80 1.78 8.12
CA VAL A 290 18.37 2.05 9.46
C VAL A 290 19.79 1.50 9.57
N ALA A 291 20.03 0.25 9.13
CA ALA A 291 21.36 -0.33 9.13
C ALA A 291 22.35 0.48 8.30
N LEU A 292 21.94 0.91 7.10
CA LEU A 292 22.76 1.74 6.21
C LEU A 292 23.09 3.10 6.84
N LEU A 293 22.11 3.75 7.46
CA LEU A 293 22.31 5.01 8.19
C LEU A 293 23.28 4.85 9.36
N LEU A 294 23.23 3.72 10.09
CA LEU A 294 24.18 3.42 11.15
C LEU A 294 25.60 3.22 10.62
N VAL A 295 25.76 2.49 9.50
CA VAL A 295 27.06 2.32 8.84
C VAL A 295 27.62 3.68 8.42
N THR A 296 26.80 4.54 7.81
CA THR A 296 27.20 5.91 7.42
C THR A 296 27.58 6.77 8.62
N ALA A 297 26.83 6.67 9.73
CA ALA A 297 27.20 7.37 10.96
C ALA A 297 28.56 6.91 11.50
N LEU A 298 28.82 5.59 11.49
CA LEU A 298 30.10 5.02 11.91
C LEU A 298 31.25 5.42 10.98
N GLY A 299 31.02 5.46 9.67
CA GLY A 299 32.00 5.95 8.68
C GLY A 299 32.40 7.40 8.95
N ILE A 300 31.41 8.27 9.17
CA ILE A 300 31.62 9.68 9.53
C ILE A 300 32.39 9.82 10.85
N VAL A 301 32.01 9.08 11.89
CA VAL A 301 32.70 9.08 13.21
C VAL A 301 34.14 8.61 13.06
N GLY A 302 34.37 7.54 12.29
CA GLY A 302 35.70 6.97 12.06
C GLY A 302 36.64 7.97 11.40
N LEU A 303 36.20 8.61 10.31
CA LEU A 303 37.04 9.60 9.61
C LEU A 303 37.29 10.84 10.47
N THR A 304 36.25 11.38 11.10
CA THR A 304 36.43 12.57 11.95
C THR A 304 37.35 12.26 13.13
N SER A 305 37.27 11.08 13.74
CA SER A 305 38.20 10.65 14.79
C SER A 305 39.65 10.56 14.28
N PHE A 306 39.85 9.99 13.09
CA PHE A 306 41.17 9.90 12.45
C PHE A 306 41.77 11.30 12.17
N TRP A 307 40.97 12.24 11.66
CA TRP A 307 41.43 13.62 11.41
C TRP A 307 41.75 14.39 12.69
N VAL A 308 40.97 14.17 13.75
CA VAL A 308 41.26 14.74 15.06
C VAL A 308 42.61 14.23 15.55
N GLN A 309 42.86 12.92 15.49
CA GLN A 309 44.14 12.33 15.88
C GLN A 309 45.32 12.89 15.08
N GLN A 310 45.20 12.96 13.76
CA GLN A 310 46.27 13.45 12.88
C GLN A 310 46.56 14.95 13.05
N ARG A 311 45.58 15.73 13.53
CA ARG A 311 45.70 17.19 13.74
C ARG A 311 45.82 17.58 15.21
N THR A 312 45.96 16.65 16.13
CA THR A 312 46.01 16.90 17.59
C THR A 312 47.03 17.99 17.95
N LYS A 313 48.24 17.93 17.38
CA LYS A 313 49.30 18.93 17.62
C LYS A 313 48.91 20.34 17.14
N GLN A 314 48.31 20.44 15.97
CA GLN A 314 47.83 21.72 15.41
C GLN A 314 46.66 22.30 16.23
N ILE A 315 45.76 21.43 16.70
CA ILE A 315 44.64 21.81 17.59
C ILE A 315 45.20 22.34 18.92
N GLY A 316 46.18 21.64 19.50
CA GLY A 316 46.89 22.08 20.71
C GLY A 316 47.55 23.46 20.55
N ILE A 317 48.26 23.69 19.45
CA ILE A 317 48.88 24.99 19.15
C ILE A 317 47.82 26.09 19.03
N ARG A 318 46.70 25.86 18.32
CA ARG A 318 45.60 26.83 18.23
C ARG A 318 44.99 27.14 19.60
N ARG A 319 44.85 26.12 20.46
CA ARG A 319 44.37 26.32 21.84
C ARG A 319 45.34 27.10 22.70
N ALA A 320 46.65 26.88 22.56
CA ALA A 320 47.67 27.68 23.22
C ALA A 320 47.66 29.14 22.77
N LEU A 321 47.30 29.41 21.51
CA LEU A 321 47.13 30.75 20.95
C LEU A 321 45.76 31.40 21.28
N GLY A 322 44.95 30.80 22.14
CA GLY A 322 43.69 31.39 22.63
C GLY A 322 42.41 30.98 21.87
N ALA A 323 42.47 29.98 20.98
CA ALA A 323 41.25 29.47 20.34
C ALA A 323 40.32 28.80 21.37
N THR A 324 39.04 29.16 21.34
CA THR A 324 38.01 28.59 22.23
C THR A 324 37.59 27.18 21.80
N CYS A 325 37.14 26.35 22.75
CA CYS A 325 36.58 25.03 22.47
C CYS A 325 35.46 25.08 21.41
N THR A 326 34.61 26.11 21.49
CA THR A 326 33.48 26.33 20.57
C THR A 326 33.95 26.63 19.16
N GLN A 327 35.05 27.38 18.98
CA GLN A 327 35.62 27.65 17.65
C GLN A 327 36.16 26.38 17.00
N ILE A 328 36.76 25.48 17.78
CA ILE A 328 37.25 24.18 17.29
C ILE A 328 36.08 23.27 16.93
N LEU A 329 35.06 23.20 17.80
CA LEU A 329 33.84 22.41 17.55
C LEU A 329 33.13 22.87 16.27
N ARG A 330 32.91 24.19 16.10
CA ARG A 330 32.29 24.75 14.89
C ARG A 330 33.10 24.47 13.63
N HIS A 331 34.43 24.45 13.73
CA HIS A 331 35.29 24.14 12.58
C HIS A 331 35.04 22.73 12.04
N PHE A 332 35.02 21.73 12.91
CA PHE A 332 34.76 20.34 12.53
C PHE A 332 33.30 20.12 12.07
N GLN A 333 32.34 20.77 12.72
CA GLN A 333 30.93 20.70 12.28
C GLN A 333 30.71 21.31 10.89
N LEU A 334 31.36 22.45 10.59
CA LEU A 334 31.29 23.09 9.26
C LEU A 334 32.00 22.25 8.20
N GLU A 335 33.15 21.63 8.54
CA GLU A 335 33.86 20.73 7.62
C GLU A 335 33.00 19.52 7.24
N ASN A 336 32.36 18.88 8.23
CA ASN A 336 31.43 17.79 7.96
C ASN A 336 30.16 18.25 7.24
N PHE A 337 29.63 19.42 7.59
CA PHE A 337 28.45 19.98 6.92
C PHE A 337 28.68 20.18 5.42
N LEU A 338 29.85 20.67 5.03
CA LEU A 338 30.21 20.84 3.62
C LEU A 338 30.30 19.48 2.90
N LEU A 339 30.98 18.50 3.49
CA LEU A 339 31.09 17.15 2.93
C LEU A 339 29.72 16.49 2.78
N ALA A 340 28.91 16.53 3.84
CA ALA A 340 27.55 15.99 3.84
C ALA A 340 26.68 16.68 2.79
N SER A 341 26.76 18.01 2.66
CA SER A 341 26.02 18.75 1.64
C SER A 341 26.42 18.34 0.23
N THR A 342 27.72 18.19 -0.06
CA THR A 342 28.19 17.71 -1.36
C THR A 342 27.74 16.28 -1.65
N GLY A 343 27.79 15.39 -0.64
CA GLY A 343 27.33 14.00 -0.77
C GLY A 343 25.82 13.91 -0.99
N ILE A 344 25.04 14.71 -0.27
CA ILE A 344 23.57 14.76 -0.43
C ILE A 344 23.19 15.27 -1.82
N VAL A 345 23.82 16.34 -2.32
CA VAL A 345 23.53 16.84 -3.68
C VAL A 345 23.82 15.76 -4.73
N LEU A 346 24.97 15.08 -4.61
CA LEU A 346 25.31 13.95 -5.48
C LEU A 346 24.32 12.78 -5.32
N GLY A 347 23.94 12.45 -4.10
CA GLY A 347 22.98 11.40 -3.78
C GLY A 347 21.59 11.68 -4.32
N MET A 348 21.13 12.93 -4.30
CA MET A 348 19.87 13.34 -4.93
C MET A 348 19.91 13.15 -6.45
N LEU A 349 21.01 13.52 -7.10
CA LEU A 349 21.18 13.31 -8.53
C LEU A 349 21.16 11.82 -8.88
N LEU A 350 21.84 10.99 -8.08
CA LEU A 350 21.81 9.54 -8.23
C LEU A 350 20.41 8.95 -7.96
N ALA A 351 19.71 9.43 -6.94
CA ALA A 351 18.35 9.00 -6.61
C ALA A 351 17.40 9.29 -7.77
N TYR A 352 17.50 10.49 -8.35
CA TYR A 352 16.69 10.91 -9.48
C TYR A 352 17.01 10.08 -10.73
N ALA A 353 18.29 9.83 -11.03
CA ALA A 353 18.70 8.99 -12.15
C ALA A 353 18.22 7.54 -11.99
N ALA A 354 18.34 6.97 -10.79
CA ALA A 354 17.84 5.63 -10.48
C ALA A 354 16.31 5.55 -10.64
N ASN A 355 15.58 6.57 -10.18
CA ASN A 355 14.13 6.62 -10.35
C ASN A 355 13.72 6.72 -11.82
N LEU A 356 14.42 7.52 -12.62
CA LEU A 356 14.15 7.63 -14.05
C LEU A 356 14.37 6.28 -14.76
N TYR A 357 15.41 5.54 -14.35
CA TYR A 357 15.65 4.19 -14.86
C TYR A 357 14.54 3.21 -14.43
N LEU A 358 14.13 3.24 -13.15
CA LEU A 358 13.00 2.42 -12.67
C LEU A 358 11.69 2.78 -13.37
N MET A 359 11.46 4.04 -13.69
CA MET A 359 10.29 4.51 -14.44
C MET A 359 10.27 3.90 -15.85
N SER A 360 11.40 3.88 -16.56
CA SER A 360 11.49 3.26 -17.89
C SER A 360 11.30 1.74 -17.88
N ALA A 361 11.62 1.09 -16.76
CA ALA A 361 11.59 -0.37 -16.66
C ALA A 361 10.28 -0.92 -16.03
N TYR A 362 9.58 -0.15 -15.19
CA TYR A 362 8.49 -0.67 -14.36
C TYR A 362 7.22 0.21 -14.29
N GLU A 363 7.07 1.27 -15.09
CA GLU A 363 5.88 2.15 -15.09
C GLU A 363 5.48 2.71 -13.70
N LEU A 364 6.45 2.91 -12.80
CA LEU A 364 6.16 3.46 -11.47
C LEU A 364 5.76 4.94 -11.53
N PRO A 365 4.93 5.41 -10.58
CA PRO A 365 4.66 6.82 -10.35
C PRO A 365 5.94 7.65 -10.17
N ARG A 366 5.90 8.92 -10.56
CA ARG A 366 7.02 9.86 -10.48
C ARG A 366 7.41 10.07 -9.02
N LEU A 367 8.70 10.03 -8.69
CA LEU A 367 9.19 10.49 -7.38
C LEU A 367 8.75 11.94 -7.17
N PRO A 368 7.88 12.23 -6.19
CA PRO A 368 7.52 13.61 -5.93
C PRO A 368 8.72 14.31 -5.27
N LEU A 369 9.11 15.47 -5.80
CA LEU A 369 10.34 16.19 -5.44
C LEU A 369 10.47 16.50 -3.94
N TRP A 370 9.38 16.42 -3.17
CA TRP A 370 9.37 16.70 -1.74
C TRP A 370 10.06 15.62 -0.88
N TYR A 371 10.26 14.39 -1.37
CA TYR A 371 11.04 13.38 -0.61
C TYR A 371 12.53 13.72 -0.53
N LEU A 372 13.06 14.41 -1.54
CA LEU A 372 14.46 14.82 -1.59
C LEU A 372 14.86 15.75 -0.42
N PRO A 373 14.13 16.84 -0.12
CA PRO A 373 14.46 17.68 1.03
C PRO A 373 14.26 16.96 2.37
N VAL A 374 13.29 16.05 2.52
CA VAL A 374 13.11 15.27 3.75
C VAL A 374 14.30 14.34 3.99
N GLY A 375 14.72 13.57 2.97
CA GLY A 375 15.91 12.71 3.04
C GLY A 375 17.19 13.51 3.33
N ALA A 376 17.34 14.69 2.73
CA ALA A 376 18.45 15.60 2.99
C ALA A 376 18.50 16.09 4.44
N VAL A 377 17.35 16.50 5.00
CA VAL A 377 17.27 16.97 6.39
C VAL A 377 17.63 15.83 7.35
N VAL A 378 17.11 14.62 7.12
CA VAL A 378 17.44 13.44 7.96
C VAL A 378 18.94 13.16 7.93
N LEU A 379 19.57 13.19 6.76
CA LEU A 379 21.01 12.95 6.63
C LEU A 379 21.86 14.09 7.19
N TRP A 380 21.43 15.33 7.08
CA TRP A 380 22.07 16.46 7.76
C TRP A 380 22.03 16.30 9.27
N LEU A 381 20.87 15.96 9.84
CA LEU A 381 20.74 15.71 11.27
C LEU A 381 21.61 14.54 11.71
N LEU A 382 21.60 13.43 10.97
CA LEU A 382 22.40 12.25 11.26
C LEU A 382 23.90 12.54 11.18
N GLY A 383 24.36 13.24 10.13
CA GLY A 383 25.75 13.63 9.96
C GLY A 383 26.23 14.59 11.05
N GLN A 384 25.40 15.56 11.46
CA GLN A 384 25.72 16.46 12.57
C GLN A 384 25.78 15.71 13.91
N LEU A 385 24.83 14.82 14.18
CA LEU A 385 24.81 13.98 15.38
C LEU A 385 26.02 13.06 15.45
N ALA A 386 26.39 12.43 14.33
CA ALA A 386 27.55 11.55 14.22
C ALA A 386 28.88 12.27 14.50
N VAL A 387 29.01 13.55 14.14
CA VAL A 387 30.25 14.32 14.36
C VAL A 387 30.36 14.93 15.77
N LEU A 388 29.25 15.03 16.51
CA LEU A 388 29.28 15.61 17.87
C LEU A 388 30.27 14.89 18.81
N PRO A 389 30.27 13.55 18.95
CA PRO A 389 31.22 12.85 19.83
C PRO A 389 32.70 13.10 19.51
N PRO A 390 33.20 12.88 18.27
CA PRO A 390 34.61 13.10 17.95
C PRO A 390 35.00 14.57 18.00
N ALA A 391 34.11 15.49 17.58
CA ALA A 391 34.41 16.92 17.63
C ALA A 391 34.47 17.47 19.07
N ARG A 392 33.65 16.94 19.99
CA ARG A 392 33.76 17.23 21.43
C ARG A 392 35.09 16.73 22.00
N ARG A 393 35.52 15.52 21.63
CA ARG A 393 36.84 14.99 22.01
C ARG A 393 37.98 15.88 21.50
N ALA A 394 37.89 16.37 20.26
CA ALA A 394 38.86 17.28 19.67
C ALA A 394 38.95 18.63 20.41
N ALA A 395 37.80 19.20 20.76
CA ALA A 395 37.74 20.46 21.50
C ALA A 395 38.32 20.32 22.92
N ALA A 396 38.23 19.14 23.52
CA ALA A 396 38.73 18.84 24.86
C ALA A 396 40.25 18.61 24.93
N VAL A 397 40.99 18.61 23.80
CA VAL A 397 42.46 18.43 23.79
C VAL A 397 43.13 19.55 24.61
N PRO A 398 43.94 19.22 25.64
CA PRO A 398 44.61 20.23 26.47
C PRO A 398 45.68 21.03 25.71
N PRO A 399 45.89 22.33 26.01
CA PRO A 399 46.94 23.14 25.40
C PRO A 399 48.35 22.58 25.62
N ALA A 400 48.57 21.90 26.76
CA ALA A 400 49.85 21.27 27.11
C ALA A 400 50.29 20.16 26.13
N VAL A 401 49.38 19.63 25.32
CA VAL A 401 49.72 18.67 24.25
C VAL A 401 50.51 19.34 23.12
N ALA A 402 50.46 20.67 23.00
CA ALA A 402 51.29 21.41 22.04
C ALA A 402 52.79 21.36 22.36
N THR A 403 53.14 21.22 23.65
CA THR A 403 54.52 21.27 24.15
C THR A 403 55.09 19.90 24.48
N ARG A 404 54.28 18.84 24.55
CA ARG A 404 54.76 17.46 24.65
C ARG A 404 55.10 16.93 23.26
N SER A 405 56.40 16.82 22.98
CA SER A 405 56.91 15.97 21.91
C SER A 405 56.59 14.51 22.22
N VAL A 406 55.83 13.86 21.36
CA VAL A 406 55.99 12.43 21.07
C VAL A 406 56.57 12.35 19.67
#